data_AF-A0A9E5KQJ6-F1
#
_entry.id   AF-A0A9E5KQJ6-F1
#
_cell.length_a   1.000
_cell.length_b   1.000
_cell.length_c   1.000
_cell.angle_alpha   90.00
_cell.angle_beta   90.00
_cell.angle_gamma   90.00
#
_symmetry.space_group_name_H-M   'P 1'
#
loop_
_entity.id
_entity.type
_entity.pdbx_description
1 polymer ?
#
loop_
_entity_poly.entity_id
_entity_poly.type
_entity_poly.pdbx_seq_one_letter_code
_entity_poly.pdbx_strand_id
1 'polypeptide(L)'
;MPQTVTEVYDGVLGKKHRIIAMYQDTYRPIFWFQVCQDGSIYCAPDLTVNEERTIYTGITKTDAMGVLTFDFDQIETAATKVDPMTLESFKTSFHGSGVINTLGGRVYRHSIRQTSCQEELCIVFFAHPTKFKEIHVARKTDIPLRFLLDDDYPLALQISISAPSCTTFGNYPNERNDSINMLFEYKGIAEIDKLSLQLSFGMPSKGNWPKLSLIAFRTEEE
;
A
#
# COMPACT_ATOMS: atom_id res chain seq x y z
N MET A 1 -11.00 -14.71 18.29
CA MET A 1 -11.68 -13.42 18.49
C MET A 1 -11.16 -12.48 17.43
N PRO A 2 -12.03 -11.69 16.76
CA PRO A 2 -11.61 -10.59 15.92
C PRO A 2 -10.61 -9.71 16.68
N GLN A 3 -9.45 -9.45 16.10
CA GLN A 3 -8.49 -8.50 16.66
C GLN A 3 -8.26 -7.40 15.64
N THR A 4 -8.88 -6.25 15.89
CA THR A 4 -8.45 -5.00 15.28
C THR A 4 -7.35 -4.43 16.16
N VAL A 5 -6.16 -4.28 15.60
CA VAL A 5 -5.05 -3.60 16.27
C VAL A 5 -4.86 -2.25 15.62
N THR A 6 -4.86 -1.19 16.41
CA THR A 6 -4.52 0.16 15.96
C THR A 6 -3.22 0.60 16.60
N GLU A 7 -2.25 0.96 15.77
CA GLU A 7 -0.95 1.46 16.19
C GLU A 7 -0.74 2.87 15.63
N VAL A 8 -0.22 3.78 16.45
CA VAL A 8 0.05 5.17 16.06
C VAL A 8 1.55 5.41 16.16
N TYR A 9 2.09 6.04 15.12
CA TYR A 9 3.51 6.30 14.94
C TYR A 9 3.74 7.77 14.61
N ASP A 10 4.80 8.34 15.20
CA ASP A 10 5.33 9.61 14.72
C ASP A 10 6.02 9.39 13.37
N GLY A 11 5.47 10.03 12.33
CA GLY A 11 6.03 10.02 10.99
C GLY A 11 7.31 10.86 10.90
N VAL A 12 8.32 10.34 10.20
CA VAL A 12 9.57 11.08 9.95
C VAL A 12 9.72 11.34 8.45
N LEU A 13 9.70 12.61 8.06
CA LEU A 13 9.86 13.00 6.65
C LEU A 13 11.20 12.53 6.08
N GLY A 14 11.18 12.06 4.84
CA GLY A 14 12.35 11.51 4.14
C GLY A 14 12.81 10.14 4.65
N LYS A 15 12.24 9.61 5.73
CA LYS A 15 12.59 8.30 6.26
C LYS A 15 11.84 7.21 5.50
N LYS A 16 12.58 6.22 5.02
CA LYS A 16 12.00 4.97 4.50
C LYS A 16 11.57 4.08 5.65
N HIS A 17 10.27 3.80 5.72
CA HIS A 17 9.66 2.83 6.61
C HIS A 17 9.48 1.50 5.88
N ARG A 18 9.71 0.39 6.58
CA ARG A 18 9.59 -0.96 6.02
C ARG A 18 8.69 -1.80 6.92
N ILE A 19 7.64 -2.36 6.33
CA ILE A 19 6.72 -3.28 6.99
C ILE A 19 7.21 -4.71 6.77
N ILE A 20 7.31 -5.46 7.87
CA ILE A 20 7.72 -6.87 7.84
C ILE A 20 6.57 -7.74 8.36
N ALA A 21 6.33 -8.88 7.72
CA ALA A 21 5.38 -9.89 8.19
C ALA A 21 6.12 -11.15 8.63
N MET A 22 5.58 -11.87 9.61
CA MET A 22 6.07 -13.19 9.99
C MET A 22 5.40 -14.26 9.11
N TYR A 23 6.20 -15.12 8.49
CA TYR A 23 5.71 -16.24 7.69
C TYR A 23 6.66 -17.43 7.84
N GLN A 24 6.12 -18.59 8.23
CA GLN A 24 6.89 -19.83 8.46
C GLN A 24 8.17 -19.56 9.29
N ASP A 25 8.01 -18.92 10.45
CA ASP A 25 9.09 -18.57 11.39
C ASP A 25 10.19 -17.64 10.86
N THR A 26 9.93 -16.97 9.74
CA THR A 26 10.87 -16.02 9.12
C THR A 26 10.21 -14.67 8.90
N TYR A 27 10.98 -13.59 8.98
CA TYR A 27 10.49 -12.26 8.63
C TYR A 27 10.59 -12.04 7.13
N ARG A 28 9.54 -11.44 6.56
CA ARG A 28 9.42 -11.08 5.15
C ARG A 28 9.12 -9.59 5.06
N PRO A 29 10.02 -8.75 4.53
CA PRO A 29 9.65 -7.38 4.16
C PRO A 29 8.65 -7.43 3.03
N ILE A 30 7.43 -6.96 3.28
CA ILE A 30 6.34 -7.05 2.30
C ILE A 30 6.08 -5.70 1.64
N PHE A 31 6.36 -4.60 2.34
CA PHE A 31 6.01 -3.27 1.88
C PHE A 31 6.99 -2.24 2.43
N TRP A 32 7.23 -1.18 1.68
CA TRP A 32 7.92 -0.01 2.18
C TRP A 32 7.25 1.26 1.68
N PHE A 33 7.38 2.32 2.47
CA PHE A 33 6.92 3.65 2.08
C PHE A 33 7.81 4.76 2.65
N GLN A 34 7.69 5.95 2.09
CA GLN A 34 8.39 7.16 2.52
C GLN A 34 7.55 8.38 2.17
N VAL A 35 7.37 9.29 3.13
CA VAL A 35 6.73 10.60 2.91
C VAL A 35 7.82 11.66 2.78
N CYS A 36 7.77 12.46 1.74
CA CYS A 36 8.72 13.53 1.45
C CYS A 36 8.22 14.90 1.94
N GLN A 37 9.14 15.86 2.01
CA GLN A 37 8.87 17.21 2.53
C GLN A 37 7.81 17.97 1.71
N ASP A 38 7.66 17.66 0.42
CA ASP A 38 6.69 18.27 -0.50
C ASP A 38 5.29 17.62 -0.46
N GLY A 39 5.09 16.66 0.45
CA GLY A 39 3.87 15.85 0.58
C GLY A 39 3.84 14.62 -0.33
N SER A 40 4.89 14.38 -1.13
CA SER A 40 4.94 13.21 -2.01
C SER A 40 5.12 11.92 -1.21
N ILE A 41 4.39 10.87 -1.58
CA ILE A 41 4.45 9.55 -0.95
C ILE A 41 5.01 8.56 -1.97
N TYR A 42 6.09 7.90 -1.59
CA TYR A 42 6.71 6.84 -2.37
C TYR A 42 6.42 5.51 -1.69
N CYS A 43 6.01 4.51 -2.46
CA CYS A 43 5.79 3.18 -1.91
C CYS A 43 5.92 2.07 -2.96
N ALA A 44 6.23 0.87 -2.48
CA ALA A 44 6.19 -0.35 -3.28
C ALA A 44 6.21 -1.61 -2.40
N PRO A 45 5.72 -2.74 -2.90
CA PRO A 45 6.05 -4.07 -2.38
C PRO A 45 7.57 -4.30 -2.36
N ASP A 46 8.10 -4.96 -1.31
CA ASP A 46 9.55 -5.21 -1.14
C ASP A 46 9.97 -6.60 -1.69
N LEU A 47 9.70 -6.82 -2.99
CA LEU A 47 9.91 -8.10 -3.69
C LEU A 47 11.40 -8.46 -3.86
N THR A 48 11.72 -9.76 -3.96
CA THR A 48 13.07 -10.21 -4.29
C THR A 48 13.54 -9.73 -5.67
N VAL A 49 14.85 -9.55 -5.84
CA VAL A 49 15.50 -9.01 -7.06
C VAL A 49 15.24 -9.85 -8.33
N ASN A 50 14.89 -11.14 -8.17
CA ASN A 50 14.72 -12.09 -9.29
C ASN A 50 13.26 -12.50 -9.56
N GLU A 51 12.29 -11.95 -8.83
CA GLU A 51 10.87 -12.18 -9.12
C GLU A 51 10.37 -11.06 -10.03
N GLU A 52 9.56 -11.40 -11.04
CA GLU A 52 8.90 -10.40 -11.89
C GLU A 52 8.15 -9.40 -11.01
N ARG A 53 8.59 -8.14 -11.00
CA ARG A 53 7.88 -7.06 -10.30
C ARG A 53 6.91 -6.41 -11.25
N THR A 54 5.75 -7.02 -11.44
CA THR A 54 4.71 -6.37 -12.24
C THR A 54 3.84 -5.53 -11.33
N ILE A 55 4.20 -4.26 -11.19
CA ILE A 55 3.33 -3.27 -10.54
C ILE A 55 2.35 -2.80 -11.60
N TYR A 56 1.13 -3.33 -11.58
CA TYR A 56 0.09 -2.82 -12.45
C TYR A 56 -0.42 -1.49 -11.92
N THR A 57 -0.83 -0.65 -12.84
CA THR A 57 -1.23 0.71 -12.54
C THR A 57 -2.45 1.12 -13.38
N GLY A 58 -3.57 1.43 -12.72
CA GLY A 58 -4.88 1.74 -13.34
C GLY A 58 -5.57 0.50 -13.92
N ILE A 59 -6.88 0.26 -13.85
CA ILE A 59 -8.06 1.12 -13.72
C ILE A 59 -9.09 0.33 -12.91
N THR A 60 -9.73 0.96 -11.93
CA THR A 60 -10.90 0.39 -11.25
C THR A 60 -12.18 0.85 -11.91
N LYS A 61 -12.99 -0.10 -12.39
CA LYS A 61 -14.43 0.15 -12.48
C LYS A 61 -14.95 0.29 -11.06
N THR A 62 -15.43 1.47 -10.70
CA THR A 62 -16.33 1.61 -9.57
C THR A 62 -17.66 0.96 -9.94
N ASP A 63 -18.18 0.10 -9.07
CA ASP A 63 -19.57 -0.34 -9.22
C ASP A 63 -20.54 0.84 -9.01
N ALA A 64 -21.83 0.60 -9.21
CA ALA A 64 -22.86 1.63 -9.05
C ALA A 64 -22.93 2.22 -7.62
N MET A 65 -22.25 1.63 -6.64
CA MET A 65 -22.15 2.12 -5.26
C MET A 65 -20.82 2.82 -4.96
N GLY A 66 -19.93 2.97 -5.96
CA GLY A 66 -18.63 3.61 -5.78
C GLY A 66 -17.58 2.72 -5.12
N VAL A 67 -17.84 1.41 -5.02
CA VAL A 67 -16.90 0.42 -4.47
C VAL A 67 -15.95 -0.03 -5.58
N LEU A 68 -14.67 -0.14 -5.25
CA LEU A 68 -13.68 -0.67 -6.16
C LEU A 68 -13.84 -2.19 -6.24
N THR A 69 -14.16 -2.68 -7.43
CA THR A 69 -14.20 -4.12 -7.71
C THR A 69 -12.98 -4.50 -8.55
N PHE A 70 -12.32 -5.57 -8.14
CA PHE A 70 -11.09 -6.07 -8.78
C PHE A 70 -11.35 -7.47 -9.31
N ASP A 71 -11.17 -7.63 -10.62
CA ASP A 71 -11.01 -8.93 -11.25
C ASP A 71 -9.50 -9.13 -11.49
N PHE A 72 -8.86 -9.94 -10.63
CA PHE A 72 -7.43 -10.17 -10.70
C PHE A 72 -6.98 -10.78 -12.02
N ASP A 73 -7.80 -11.63 -12.65
CA ASP A 73 -7.44 -12.26 -13.93
C ASP A 73 -7.45 -11.22 -15.07
N GLN A 74 -8.39 -10.28 -15.04
CA GLN A 74 -8.41 -9.15 -15.98
C GLN A 74 -7.26 -8.19 -15.76
N ILE A 75 -6.94 -7.88 -14.50
CA ILE A 75 -5.82 -7.00 -14.17
C ILE A 75 -4.52 -7.66 -14.63
N GLU A 76 -4.30 -8.94 -14.32
CA GLU A 76 -3.13 -9.72 -14.74
C GLU A 76 -2.91 -9.68 -16.26
N THR A 77 -4.00 -9.72 -17.03
CA THR A 77 -3.96 -9.69 -18.50
C THR A 77 -3.65 -8.28 -19.05
N ALA A 78 -4.08 -7.22 -18.37
CA ALA A 78 -3.83 -5.83 -18.75
C ALA A 78 -2.42 -5.33 -18.38
N ALA A 79 -1.55 -6.19 -17.85
CA ALA A 79 -0.21 -5.81 -17.43
C ALA A 79 0.62 -5.22 -18.54
N THR A 80 1.32 -4.13 -18.21
CA THR A 80 2.61 -3.89 -18.86
C THR A 80 3.65 -4.73 -18.13
N LYS A 81 4.14 -5.79 -18.78
CA LYS A 81 5.32 -6.54 -18.30
C LYS A 81 6.55 -5.67 -18.45
N VAL A 82 7.31 -5.48 -17.38
CA VAL A 82 8.54 -4.67 -17.40
C VAL A 82 9.74 -5.56 -17.06
N ASP A 83 10.86 -5.29 -17.75
CA ASP A 83 12.11 -6.03 -17.58
C ASP A 83 12.62 -5.94 -16.12
N PRO A 84 12.85 -7.08 -15.44
CA PRO A 84 13.45 -7.15 -14.10
C PRO A 84 14.70 -6.29 -13.90
N MET A 85 15.52 -6.08 -14.94
CA MET A 85 16.75 -5.28 -14.88
C MET A 85 16.48 -3.78 -14.73
N THR A 86 15.32 -3.28 -15.15
CA THR A 86 14.91 -1.88 -14.96
C THR A 86 14.16 -1.64 -13.65
N LEU A 87 13.82 -2.72 -12.93
CA LEU A 87 12.94 -2.73 -11.75
C LEU A 87 13.67 -2.52 -10.41
N GLU A 88 15.01 -2.48 -10.38
CA GLU A 88 15.77 -2.25 -9.14
C GLU A 88 15.40 -0.91 -8.47
N SER A 89 14.89 0.06 -9.25
CA SER A 89 14.56 1.41 -8.78
C SER A 89 13.08 1.79 -8.85
N PHE A 90 12.23 0.94 -9.43
CA PHE A 90 10.86 1.36 -9.70
C PHE A 90 10.00 1.40 -8.43
N LYS A 91 9.38 2.56 -8.21
CA LYS A 91 8.50 2.86 -7.09
C LYS A 91 7.31 3.67 -7.60
N THR A 92 6.10 3.36 -7.12
CA THR A 92 4.96 4.23 -7.36
C THR A 92 5.14 5.48 -6.51
N SER A 93 4.92 6.64 -7.11
CA SER A 93 5.03 7.93 -6.42
C SER A 93 3.74 8.72 -6.59
N PHE A 94 3.14 9.07 -5.47
CA PHE A 94 1.97 9.94 -5.38
C PHE A 94 2.45 11.32 -4.94
N HIS A 95 2.53 12.26 -5.87
CA HIS A 95 3.05 13.58 -5.57
C HIS A 95 2.03 14.45 -4.85
N GLY A 96 2.54 15.38 -4.03
CA GLY A 96 1.71 16.36 -3.34
C GLY A 96 0.77 17.13 -4.28
N SER A 97 1.20 17.35 -5.52
CA SER A 97 0.45 18.04 -6.58
C SER A 97 -0.67 17.23 -7.25
N GLY A 98 -0.83 15.94 -6.93
CA GLY A 98 -1.78 15.05 -7.60
C GLY A 98 -1.20 14.26 -8.78
N VAL A 99 0.06 14.49 -9.14
CA VAL A 99 0.76 13.67 -10.15
C VAL A 99 1.07 12.28 -9.59
N ILE A 100 0.78 11.24 -10.34
CA ILE A 100 1.20 9.86 -10.02
C ILE A 100 2.16 9.38 -11.10
N ASN A 101 3.39 9.00 -10.72
CA ASN A 101 4.30 8.32 -11.66
C ASN A 101 4.22 6.80 -11.46
N THR A 102 4.06 6.13 -12.59
CA THR A 102 3.78 4.70 -12.72
C THR A 102 4.72 4.08 -13.76
N LEU A 103 4.74 2.74 -13.86
CA LEU A 103 5.53 2.07 -14.91
C LEU A 103 5.00 2.42 -16.30
N GLY A 104 3.69 2.61 -16.42
CA GLY A 104 3.01 3.00 -17.66
C GLY A 104 3.08 4.48 -17.99
N GLY A 105 3.79 5.29 -17.20
CA GLY A 105 3.91 6.73 -17.39
C GLY A 105 3.22 7.54 -16.28
N ARG A 106 2.81 8.76 -16.62
CA ARG A 106 2.23 9.71 -15.67
C ARG A 106 0.71 9.72 -15.78
N VAL A 107 0.05 9.64 -14.63
CA VAL A 107 -1.41 9.83 -14.50
C VAL A 107 -1.70 10.84 -13.39
N TYR A 108 -2.96 11.22 -13.22
CA TYR A 108 -3.36 12.31 -12.32
C TYR A 108 -4.49 11.89 -11.39
N ARG A 109 -4.46 12.49 -10.20
CA ARG A 109 -5.51 12.46 -9.18
C ARG A 109 -5.62 13.85 -8.56
N HIS A 110 -6.63 14.03 -7.72
CA HIS A 110 -6.74 15.21 -6.90
C HIS A 110 -5.49 15.43 -6.01
N SER A 111 -5.14 16.69 -5.79
CA SER A 111 -3.96 17.09 -5.02
C SER A 111 -4.05 16.64 -3.56
N ILE A 112 -2.97 16.03 -3.03
CA ILE A 112 -2.83 15.69 -1.60
C ILE A 112 -2.86 16.97 -0.75
N ARG A 113 -2.40 18.10 -1.32
CA ARG A 113 -2.35 19.38 -0.61
C ARG A 113 -3.72 19.97 -0.31
N GLN A 114 -4.75 19.48 -1.01
CA GLN A 114 -6.12 19.97 -0.90
C GLN A 114 -7.04 18.98 -0.16
N THR A 115 -6.48 17.91 0.42
CA THR A 115 -7.22 16.86 1.12
C THR A 115 -7.88 17.42 2.39
N SER A 116 -9.19 17.63 2.35
CA SER A 116 -10.00 18.15 3.48
C SER A 116 -10.75 17.07 4.26
N CYS A 117 -10.77 15.84 3.76
CA CYS A 117 -11.38 14.68 4.39
C CYS A 117 -10.46 13.46 4.22
N GLN A 118 -10.77 12.33 4.85
CA GLN A 118 -10.05 11.10 4.58
C GLN A 118 -10.37 10.58 3.18
N GLU A 119 -9.33 10.33 2.41
CA GLU A 119 -9.43 9.78 1.07
C GLU A 119 -8.53 8.55 0.93
N GLU A 120 -8.94 7.62 0.09
CA GLU A 120 -8.10 6.50 -0.31
C GLU A 120 -7.04 6.97 -1.31
N LEU A 121 -5.78 6.67 -1.00
CA LEU A 121 -4.66 6.91 -1.90
C LEU A 121 -4.50 5.76 -2.88
N CYS A 122 -4.45 4.53 -2.36
CA CYS A 122 -4.34 3.30 -3.15
C CYS A 122 -4.69 2.06 -2.32
N ILE A 123 -4.96 0.95 -3.01
CA ILE A 123 -5.02 -0.39 -2.45
C ILE A 123 -3.83 -1.19 -3.00
N VAL A 124 -3.18 -1.96 -2.14
CA VAL A 124 -2.10 -2.86 -2.47
C VAL A 124 -2.57 -4.29 -2.24
N PHE A 125 -2.48 -5.13 -3.25
CA PHE A 125 -2.66 -6.57 -3.11
C PHE A 125 -1.30 -7.23 -3.15
N PHE A 126 -1.01 -8.07 -2.15
CA PHE A 126 0.29 -8.70 -2.05
C PHE A 126 0.29 -10.05 -2.78
N ALA A 127 1.40 -10.35 -3.44
CA ALA A 127 1.70 -11.71 -3.85
C ALA A 127 1.86 -12.61 -2.61
N HIS A 128 1.91 -13.92 -2.82
CA HIS A 128 2.17 -14.87 -1.74
C HIS A 128 3.45 -14.52 -0.94
N PRO A 129 3.50 -14.67 0.40
CA PRO A 129 4.64 -14.25 1.23
C PRO A 129 6.00 -14.87 0.84
N THR A 130 5.99 -16.05 0.22
CA THR A 130 7.18 -16.72 -0.33
C THR A 130 7.87 -15.94 -1.45
N LYS A 131 7.18 -14.97 -2.07
CA LYS A 131 7.70 -14.08 -3.11
C LYS A 131 8.54 -12.92 -2.56
N PHE A 132 8.59 -12.78 -1.24
CA PHE A 132 9.35 -11.74 -0.56
C PHE A 132 10.62 -12.30 0.07
N LYS A 133 11.63 -11.43 0.18
CA LYS A 133 12.95 -11.83 0.67
C LYS A 133 12.85 -12.31 2.12
N GLU A 134 13.42 -13.47 2.39
CA GLU A 134 13.61 -13.94 3.76
C GLU A 134 14.66 -13.09 4.49
N ILE A 135 14.34 -12.64 5.69
CA ILE A 135 15.32 -12.05 6.61
C ILE A 135 15.23 -12.74 7.97
N HIS A 136 16.40 -13.03 8.55
CA HIS A 136 16.50 -13.66 9.88
C HIS A 136 16.60 -12.64 11.01
N VAL A 137 16.92 -11.39 10.71
CA VAL A 137 17.07 -10.32 11.69
C VAL A 137 16.33 -9.08 11.22
N ALA A 138 15.27 -8.72 11.95
CA ALA A 138 14.56 -7.46 11.76
C ALA A 138 15.45 -6.28 12.17
N ARG A 139 15.39 -5.19 11.42
CA ARG A 139 16.02 -3.92 11.79
C ARG A 139 15.18 -3.27 12.90
N LYS A 140 15.81 -2.47 13.76
CA LYS A 140 15.09 -1.66 14.76
C LYS A 140 14.05 -0.71 14.16
N THR A 141 14.21 -0.36 12.89
CA THR A 141 13.31 0.53 12.14
C THR A 141 12.23 -0.20 11.35
N ASP A 142 12.28 -1.53 11.32
CA ASP A 142 11.21 -2.32 10.71
C ASP A 142 9.97 -2.29 11.59
N ILE A 143 8.82 -2.23 10.95
CA ILE A 143 7.52 -2.18 11.62
C ILE A 143 6.87 -3.55 11.43
N PRO A 144 6.71 -4.34 12.50
CA PRO A 144 6.15 -5.68 12.40
C PRO A 144 4.64 -5.61 12.18
N LEU A 145 4.19 -6.29 11.15
CA LEU A 145 2.78 -6.57 10.95
C LEU A 145 2.38 -7.69 11.91
N ARG A 146 1.62 -7.34 12.96
CA ARG A 146 1.27 -8.24 14.07
C ARG A 146 0.07 -9.13 13.76
N PHE A 147 -0.02 -9.67 12.55
CA PHE A 147 -1.03 -10.66 12.18
C PHE A 147 -0.36 -11.91 11.63
N LEU A 148 -1.01 -13.07 11.84
CA LEU A 148 -0.56 -14.34 11.28
C LEU A 148 -1.09 -14.50 9.86
N LEU A 149 -0.18 -14.52 8.88
CA LEU A 149 -0.53 -14.78 7.48
C LEU A 149 -1.19 -16.16 7.36
N ASP A 150 -2.21 -16.25 6.51
CA ASP A 150 -2.94 -17.49 6.21
C ASP A 150 -2.81 -17.79 4.72
N ASP A 151 -2.39 -19.01 4.38
CA ASP A 151 -2.21 -19.43 2.98
C ASP A 151 -3.54 -19.44 2.20
N ASP A 152 -4.68 -19.54 2.87
CA ASP A 152 -6.00 -19.51 2.26
C ASP A 152 -6.57 -18.10 2.03
N TYR A 153 -5.95 -17.07 2.62
CA TYR A 153 -6.47 -15.70 2.61
C TYR A 153 -5.40 -14.69 2.16
N PRO A 154 -5.50 -14.15 0.94
CA PRO A 154 -4.56 -13.16 0.44
C PRO A 154 -4.53 -11.90 1.29
N LEU A 155 -3.35 -11.30 1.46
CA LEU A 155 -3.19 -10.03 2.16
C LEU A 155 -3.46 -8.84 1.23
N ALA A 156 -4.18 -7.85 1.73
CA ALA A 156 -4.34 -6.54 1.13
C ALA A 156 -4.02 -5.41 2.12
N LEU A 157 -3.67 -4.25 1.57
CA LEU A 157 -3.41 -3.01 2.29
C LEU A 157 -4.16 -1.88 1.60
N GLN A 158 -5.04 -1.19 2.31
CA GLN A 158 -5.53 0.12 1.90
C GLN A 158 -4.66 1.22 2.51
N ILE A 159 -4.23 2.16 1.68
CA ILE A 159 -3.53 3.37 2.12
C ILE A 159 -4.48 4.54 1.99
N SER A 160 -4.70 5.26 3.08
CA SER A 160 -5.52 6.46 3.12
C SER A 160 -4.72 7.64 3.63
N ILE A 161 -5.05 8.83 3.15
CA ILE A 161 -4.48 10.09 3.59
C ILE A 161 -5.57 11.02 4.11
N SER A 162 -5.22 11.87 5.07
CA SER A 162 -6.14 12.86 5.63
C SER A 162 -5.36 13.98 6.32
N ALA A 163 -6.02 15.13 6.50
CA ALA A 163 -5.63 16.03 7.59
C ALA A 163 -5.83 15.30 8.94
N PRO A 164 -4.95 15.48 9.95
CA PRO A 164 -5.05 14.72 11.20
C PRO A 164 -6.41 14.82 11.93
N SER A 165 -7.09 15.96 11.83
CA SER A 165 -8.43 16.17 12.41
C SER A 165 -9.54 15.37 11.74
N CYS A 166 -9.28 14.80 10.57
CA CYS A 166 -10.25 14.11 9.73
C CYS A 166 -9.98 12.61 9.63
N THR A 167 -8.98 12.09 10.36
CA THR A 167 -8.65 10.67 10.37
C THR A 167 -9.75 9.88 11.07
N THR A 168 -10.24 8.86 10.37
CA THR A 168 -11.21 7.88 10.83
C THR A 168 -10.60 6.49 10.70
N PHE A 169 -10.62 5.72 11.79
CA PHE A 169 -10.12 4.35 11.77
C PHE A 169 -11.16 3.41 11.15
N GLY A 170 -11.18 3.35 9.82
CA GLY A 170 -11.86 2.29 9.09
C GLY A 170 -11.02 1.01 9.11
N ASN A 171 -11.67 -0.13 9.33
CA ASN A 171 -11.04 -1.44 9.10
C ASN A 171 -11.09 -1.76 7.62
N TYR A 172 -10.01 -2.37 7.09
CA TYR A 172 -10.08 -2.99 5.77
C TYR A 172 -11.16 -4.09 5.79
N PRO A 173 -12.15 -4.09 4.88
CA PRO A 173 -13.18 -5.13 4.85
C PRO A 173 -12.55 -6.52 4.71
N ASN A 174 -12.86 -7.45 5.62
CA ASN A 174 -12.28 -8.79 5.59
C ASN A 174 -13.17 -9.85 6.24
N GLU A 175 -13.18 -11.05 5.66
CA GLU A 175 -13.98 -12.20 6.13
C GLU A 175 -13.44 -12.80 7.45
N ARG A 176 -12.13 -12.73 7.70
CA ARG A 176 -11.50 -13.27 8.91
C ARG A 176 -11.73 -12.44 10.18
N ASN A 177 -12.24 -11.22 10.03
CA ASN A 177 -12.35 -10.20 11.06
C ASN A 177 -11.02 -9.90 11.79
N ASP A 178 -9.88 -10.00 11.11
CA ASP A 178 -8.57 -9.54 11.57
C ASP A 178 -8.08 -8.37 10.71
N SER A 179 -7.76 -7.26 11.36
CA SER A 179 -7.29 -6.05 10.68
C SER A 179 -6.25 -5.33 11.50
N ILE A 180 -5.28 -4.73 10.82
CA ILE A 180 -4.28 -3.88 11.46
C ILE A 180 -4.33 -2.52 10.82
N ASN A 181 -4.51 -1.50 11.64
CA ASN A 181 -4.44 -0.11 11.25
C ASN A 181 -3.16 0.49 11.82
N MET A 182 -2.29 0.99 10.95
CA MET A 182 -1.12 1.76 11.35
C MET A 182 -1.32 3.21 10.91
N LEU A 183 -1.33 4.14 11.84
CA LEU A 183 -1.44 5.58 11.56
C LEU A 183 -0.07 6.24 11.75
N PHE A 184 0.37 6.97 10.73
CA PHE A 184 1.58 7.78 10.77
C PHE A 184 1.21 9.26 10.68
N GLU A 185 1.55 10.03 11.71
CA GLU A 185 1.33 11.47 11.71
C GLU A 185 2.60 12.21 11.33
N TYR A 186 2.55 12.98 10.25
CA TYR A 186 3.66 13.81 9.78
C TYR A 186 3.38 15.29 10.05
N LYS A 187 4.43 16.03 10.40
CA LYS A 187 4.42 17.48 10.66
C LYS A 187 5.51 18.16 9.85
N GLY A 188 5.35 19.45 9.56
CA GLY A 188 6.31 20.24 8.79
C GLY A 188 6.34 19.90 7.29
N ILE A 189 5.23 19.38 6.75
CA ILE A 189 5.10 19.16 5.29
C ILE A 189 4.86 20.51 4.62
N ALA A 190 5.61 20.80 3.55
CA ALA A 190 5.45 22.02 2.78
C ALA A 190 4.02 22.12 2.22
N GLU A 191 3.40 23.29 2.37
CA GLU A 191 2.05 23.64 1.89
C GLU A 191 0.87 22.94 2.60
N ILE A 192 1.09 21.88 3.38
CA ILE A 192 0.03 21.13 4.10
C ILE A 192 0.16 21.27 5.63
N ASP A 193 1.36 21.57 6.13
CA ASP A 193 1.78 21.53 7.54
C ASP A 193 1.73 20.12 8.15
N LYS A 194 0.58 19.43 8.09
CA LYS A 194 0.39 18.11 8.69
C LYS A 194 -0.36 17.15 7.78
N LEU A 195 0.03 15.88 7.81
CA LEU A 195 -0.60 14.81 7.05
C LEU A 195 -0.66 13.55 7.90
N SER A 196 -1.82 12.91 7.93
CA SER A 196 -1.99 11.56 8.44
C SER A 196 -1.97 10.57 7.29
N LEU A 197 -1.12 9.55 7.40
CA LEU A 197 -1.06 8.41 6.48
C LEU A 197 -1.50 7.16 7.25
N GLN A 198 -2.61 6.56 6.85
CA GLN A 198 -3.15 5.35 7.44
C GLN A 198 -2.89 4.15 6.52
N LEU A 199 -2.38 3.07 7.08
CA LEU A 199 -2.19 1.77 6.43
C LEU A 199 -3.13 0.77 7.10
N SER A 200 -4.14 0.32 6.38
CA SER A 200 -5.14 -0.63 6.84
C SER A 200 -4.93 -1.97 6.15
N PHE A 201 -4.33 -2.92 6.87
CA PHE A 201 -4.12 -4.29 6.41
C PHE A 201 -5.32 -5.18 6.75
N GLY A 202 -5.64 -6.11 5.85
CA GLY A 202 -6.65 -7.13 6.07
C GLY A 202 -6.57 -8.26 5.05
N MET A 203 -7.33 -9.31 5.30
CA MET A 203 -7.42 -10.52 4.47
C MET A 203 -8.83 -10.65 3.88
N PRO A 204 -9.13 -9.97 2.75
CA PRO A 204 -10.50 -9.65 2.31
C PRO A 204 -11.43 -10.87 2.23
N SER A 205 -10.99 -11.91 1.55
CA SER A 205 -11.79 -13.13 1.34
C SER A 205 -10.89 -14.34 1.15
N LYS A 206 -11.46 -15.52 1.36
CA LYS A 206 -10.78 -16.78 1.03
C LYS A 206 -10.51 -16.87 -0.48
N GLY A 207 -9.31 -17.25 -0.88
CA GLY A 207 -8.98 -17.40 -2.29
C GLY A 207 -7.51 -17.67 -2.58
N ASN A 208 -7.17 -17.71 -3.87
CA ASN A 208 -5.80 -17.84 -4.29
C ASN A 208 -5.04 -16.54 -4.08
N TRP A 209 -3.80 -16.63 -3.62
CA TRP A 209 -2.90 -15.49 -3.60
C TRP A 209 -2.64 -14.99 -5.02
N PRO A 210 -2.62 -13.65 -5.23
CA PRO A 210 -2.14 -13.07 -6.48
C PRO A 210 -0.76 -13.62 -6.84
N LYS A 211 -0.52 -13.90 -8.13
CA LYS A 211 0.82 -14.31 -8.57
C LYS A 211 1.85 -13.20 -8.37
N LEU A 212 1.37 -11.95 -8.43
CA LEU A 212 2.16 -10.72 -8.45
C LEU A 212 1.54 -9.69 -7.50
N SER A 213 2.36 -8.79 -6.96
CA SER A 213 1.86 -7.71 -6.10
C SER A 213 1.38 -6.54 -6.94
N LEU A 214 0.25 -5.96 -6.56
CA LEU A 214 -0.46 -4.93 -7.33
C LEU A 214 -0.64 -3.67 -6.48
N ILE A 215 -0.51 -2.48 -7.09
CA ILE A 215 -0.95 -1.21 -6.48
C ILE A 215 -2.05 -0.62 -7.37
N ALA A 216 -3.27 -0.62 -6.88
CA ALA A 216 -4.42 -0.02 -7.53
C ALA A 216 -4.77 1.33 -6.91
N PHE A 217 -5.23 2.27 -7.73
CA PHE A 217 -5.70 3.58 -7.27
C PHE A 217 -6.67 4.16 -8.27
N ARG A 218 -7.44 5.17 -7.82
CA ARG A 218 -8.35 5.94 -8.67
C ARG A 218 -7.58 7.05 -9.39
N THR A 219 -7.86 7.21 -10.68
CA THR A 219 -7.43 8.37 -11.47
C THR A 219 -8.61 9.31 -11.65
N GLU A 220 -8.34 10.59 -11.93
CA GLU A 220 -9.38 11.44 -12.52
C GLU A 220 -9.63 10.92 -13.95
N GLU A 221 -10.89 10.60 -14.28
CA GLU A 221 -11.30 10.43 -15.68
C GLU A 221 -11.28 11.82 -16.34
N GLU A 222 -10.74 11.93 -17.56
CA GLU A 222 -10.91 13.12 -18.40
C GLU A 222 -12.36 13.30 -18.86
#